data_AF-A0A7V4UBM4-F1
#
_entry.id   AF-A0A7V4UBM4-F1
#
_cell.length_a   1.000
_cell.length_b   1.000
_cell.length_c   1.000
_cell.angle_alpha   90.00
_cell.angle_beta   90.00
_cell.angle_gamma   90.00
#
_symmetry.space_group_name_H-M   'P 1'
#
loop_
_entity.id
_entity.type
_entity.pdbx_description
1 polymer ?
#
loop_
_entity_poly.entity_id
_entity_poly.type
_entity_poly.pdbx_seq_one_letter_code
_entity_poly.pdbx_strand_id
1 'polypeptide(L)' 'MKLLIIYNPNAANGRAKKLIPKIEKAFTDKQATLDFLFTQYRGHGTELTKQVS' A
#
# COMPACT_ATOMS: atom_id res chain seq x y z
N MET A 1 -2.20 -5.08 15.36
CA MET A 1 -2.70 -5.80 14.16
C MET A 1 -1.73 -5.57 13.01
N LYS A 2 -1.42 -6.56 12.16
CA LYS A 2 -0.49 -6.36 11.03
C LYS A 2 -1.28 -6.27 9.72
N LEU A 3 -1.03 -5.23 8.93
CA LEU A 3 -1.70 -4.96 7.66
C LEU A 3 -0.64 -4.85 6.55
N LEU A 4 -0.84 -5.61 5.49
CA LEU A 4 -0.09 -5.44 4.26
C LEU A 4 -0.88 -4.52 3.32
N ILE A 5 -0.23 -3.50 2.78
CA ILE A 5 -0.83 -2.57 1.82
C ILE A 5 -0.08 -2.67 0.50
N ILE A 6 -0.76 -3.20 -0.53
CA ILE A 6 -0.29 -3.17 -1.91
C ILE A 6 -0.75 -1.86 -2.55
N TYR A 7 0.20 -1.03 -2.96
CA TYR A 7 -0.04 0.35 -3.36
C TYR A 7 0.46 0.68 -4.76
N ASN A 8 -0.37 1.33 -5.58
CA ASN A 8 0.05 1.83 -6.88
C ASN A 8 0.50 3.30 -6.81
N PRO A 9 1.82 3.59 -6.85
CA PRO A 9 2.33 4.96 -6.76
C PRO A 9 1.93 5.84 -7.95
N ASN A 10 1.60 5.23 -9.10
CA ASN A 10 1.22 5.93 -10.33
C ASN A 10 -0.30 6.14 -10.45
N ALA A 11 -1.10 5.58 -9.52
CA ALA A 11 -2.54 5.78 -9.51
C ALA A 11 -2.90 7.27 -9.35
N ALA A 12 -4.09 7.63 -9.85
CA ALA A 12 -4.59 9.00 -9.80
C ALA A 12 -3.60 10.05 -10.35
N ASN A 13 -2.92 9.74 -11.47
CA ASN A 13 -1.89 10.59 -12.08
C ASN A 13 -0.74 10.93 -11.11
N GLY A 14 -0.26 9.93 -10.35
CA GLY A 14 0.81 10.10 -9.37
C GLY A 14 0.41 10.82 -8.07
N ARG A 15 -0.85 11.26 -7.93
CA ARG A 15 -1.34 11.91 -6.70
C ARG A 15 -1.49 10.91 -5.54
N ALA A 16 -1.56 9.62 -5.85
CA ALA A 16 -1.59 8.54 -4.88
C ALA A 16 -0.46 8.67 -3.84
N LYS A 17 0.78 9.01 -4.23
CA LYS A 17 1.89 9.14 -3.26
C LYS A 17 1.61 10.12 -2.11
N LYS A 18 0.80 11.16 -2.35
CA LYS A 18 0.46 12.18 -1.35
C LYS A 18 -0.46 11.66 -0.24
N LEU A 19 -1.13 10.52 -0.46
CA LEU A 19 -2.06 9.91 0.49
C LEU A 19 -1.37 8.94 1.46
N ILE A 20 -0.18 8.42 1.12
CA ILE A 20 0.59 7.48 1.96
C ILE A 20 0.74 8.00 3.41
N PRO A 21 1.23 9.23 3.66
CA PRO A 21 1.38 9.71 5.04
C PRO A 21 0.05 9.85 5.80
N LYS A 22 -1.07 10.08 5.09
CA LYS A 22 -2.41 10.11 5.72
C LYS A 22 -2.88 8.71 6.11
N ILE A 23 -2.59 7.72 5.27
CA ILE A 23 -2.90 6.31 5.54
C ILE A 23 -2.08 5.85 6.75
N GLU A 24 -0.76 6.07 6.75
CA GLU A 24 0.10 5.73 7.89
C GLU A 24 -0.43 6.33 9.19
N LYS A 25 -0.74 7.63 9.20
CA LYS A 25 -1.26 8.30 10.40
C LYS A 25 -2.58 7.69 10.90
N ALA A 26 -3.50 7.34 10.00
CA ALA A 26 -4.81 6.79 10.36
C ALA A 26 -4.73 5.38 10.98
N PHE A 27 -3.70 4.62 10.65
CA PHE A 27 -3.52 3.24 11.13
C PHE A 27 -2.53 3.14 12.29
N THR A 28 -1.56 4.05 12.39
CA THR A 28 -0.70 4.19 13.58
C THR A 28 -1.54 4.49 14.83
N ASP A 29 -2.56 5.35 14.71
CA ASP A 29 -3.50 5.65 15.81
C ASP A 29 -4.25 4.40 16.31
N LYS A 30 -4.40 3.39 15.43
CA LYS A 30 -5.04 2.11 15.72
C LYS A 30 -4.07 1.02 16.19
N GLN A 31 -2.80 1.36 16.49
CA GLN A 31 -1.73 0.40 16.80
C GLN A 31 -1.60 -0.72 15.73
N ALA A 32 -1.82 -0.36 14.47
CA ALA A 32 -1.61 -1.26 13.36
C ALA A 32 -0.21 -1.07 12.77
N THR A 33 0.52 -2.16 12.55
CA THR A 33 1.77 -2.17 11.80
C THR A 33 1.44 -2.29 10.33
N LEU A 34 1.84 -1.29 9.54
CA LEU A 34 1.65 -1.29 8.09
C LEU A 34 2.94 -1.74 7.39
N ASP A 35 2.78 -2.62 6.41
CA ASP A 35 3.85 -3.06 5.53
C ASP A 35 3.44 -2.73 4.09
N PHE A 36 4.21 -1.86 3.42
CA PHE A 36 3.85 -1.33 2.11
C PHE A 36 4.62 -2.04 0.99
N LEU A 37 3.88 -2.56 0.02
CA LEU A 37 4.42 -3.10 -1.23
C LEU A 37 3.96 -2.23 -2.40
N PHE A 38 4.90 -1.70 -3.17
CA PHE A 38 4.57 -0.83 -4.29
C PHE A 38 4.49 -1.61 -5.61
N THR A 39 3.41 -1.39 -6.38
CA THR A 39 3.29 -1.96 -7.72
C THR A 39 4.17 -1.21 -8.72
N GLN A 40 4.89 -1.93 -9.59
CA GLN A 40 5.77 -1.32 -10.57
C GLN A 40 5.15 -1.28 -11.98
N TYR A 41 4.32 -2.26 -12.32
CA TYR A 41 3.68 -2.39 -13.62
C TYR A 41 2.24 -2.94 -13.48
N ARG A 42 1.49 -2.90 -14.58
CA ARG A 42 0.11 -3.42 -14.64
C ARG A 42 0.14 -4.94 -14.44
N GLY A 43 -0.59 -5.44 -13.45
CA GLY A 43 -0.62 -6.86 -13.10
C GLY A 43 0.23 -7.23 -11.87
N HIS A 44 1.22 -6.41 -11.52
CA HIS A 44 2.12 -6.67 -10.40
C HIS A 44 1.38 -6.86 -9.06
N GLY A 45 0.28 -6.13 -8.84
CA GLY A 45 -0.52 -6.28 -7.63
C GLY A 45 -1.07 -7.70 -7.43
N THR A 46 -1.48 -8.37 -8.51
CA THR A 46 -1.97 -9.74 -8.48
C THR A 46 -0.84 -10.74 -8.16
N GLU A 47 0.36 -10.49 -8.65
CA GLU A 47 1.54 -11.30 -8.32
C GLU A 47 1.94 -11.15 -6.86
N LEU A 48 1.95 -9.91 -6.36
CA LEU A 48 2.23 -9.63 -4.96
C LEU A 48 1.23 -10.37 -4.06
N THR A 49 -0.08 -10.33 -4.34
CA THR A 49 -1.08 -11.04 -3.53
C THR A 49 -0.84 -12.55 -3.43
N LYS A 50 -0.28 -13.18 -4.47
CA LYS A 50 0.03 -14.62 -4.46
C LYS A 50 1.25 -14.96 -3.60
N GLN A 51 2.17 -14.02 -3.39
CA GLN A 51 3.39 -14.24 -2.58
C GLN A 51 3.14 -14.13 -1.08
N VAL A 52 2.02 -13.49 -0.69
CA VAL A 52 1.64 -13.25 0.72
C VAL A 52 0.52 -14.17 1.21
N SER A 53 0.05 -15.09 0.36
CA SER A 53 -0.93 -16.13 0.72
C SER A 53 -0.27 -17.37 1.31
#